data_AF-A0A532DPS8-F1
#
_entry.id   AF-A0A532DPS8-F1
#
_cell.length_a   1.000
_cell.length_b   1.000
_cell.length_c   1.000
_cell.angle_alpha   90.00
_cell.angle_beta   90.00
_cell.angle_gamma   90.00
#
_symmetry.space_group_name_H-M   'P 1'
#
loop_
_entity.id
_entity.type
_entity.pdbx_description
1 polymer ?
#
loop_
_entity_poly.entity_id
_entity_poly.type
_entity_poly.pdbx_seq_one_letter_code
_entity_poly.pdbx_strand_id
1 'polypeptide(L)'
;METFRKNRGENANQVNRFLAYRCDQNFLARFIERNPNFISELRVGSYLYAVSDVDVIVRLLEYGLLPENKRLNSVAKIRELAVDIPDAGFLRDNIRKLLTEAELQEILDHVRTTLLSNFDDCIDDWRESYNGRDDPQEHFSDLEDAIEEYRKAFIAREISTNEIEEAVAMLGAVVEELRADMPPEPDSDDFYGSDTSGDDSKESRSVFDDVDQ
;
A
#
# COMPACT_ATOMS: atom_id res chain seq x y z
N MET A 1 -21.37 -28.28 -3.50
CA MET A 1 -20.42 -27.29 -4.04
C MET A 1 -19.84 -26.56 -2.86
N GLU A 2 -18.58 -26.86 -2.55
CA GLU A 2 -17.89 -26.27 -1.41
C GLU A 2 -17.46 -24.86 -1.81
N THR A 3 -17.88 -23.87 -1.01
CA THR A 3 -17.57 -22.46 -1.24
C THR A 3 -16.09 -22.27 -0.96
N PHE A 4 -15.28 -22.21 -2.03
CA PHE A 4 -13.81 -22.08 -2.00
C PHE A 4 -13.30 -20.91 -1.11
N ARG A 5 -14.16 -19.94 -0.83
CA ARG A 5 -13.84 -18.72 -0.06
C ARG A 5 -14.46 -18.65 1.34
N LYS A 6 -14.82 -19.77 1.97
CA LYS A 6 -15.54 -19.68 3.24
C LYS A 6 -14.69 -19.29 4.46
N ASN A 7 -13.35 -19.34 4.43
CA ASN A 7 -12.54 -18.99 5.61
C ASN A 7 -11.11 -18.44 5.32
N ARG A 8 -10.81 -17.30 5.96
CA ARG A 8 -9.53 -16.57 6.14
C ARG A 8 -8.90 -15.88 4.91
N GLY A 9 -8.77 -14.56 4.97
CA GLY A 9 -8.10 -13.73 3.95
C GLY A 9 -6.65 -14.13 3.65
N GLU A 10 -5.94 -14.76 4.59
CA GLU A 10 -4.61 -15.34 4.37
C GLU A 10 -4.62 -16.48 3.33
N ASN A 11 -5.68 -17.31 3.30
CA ASN A 11 -5.83 -18.38 2.32
C ASN A 11 -6.11 -17.81 0.92
N ALA A 12 -6.85 -16.70 0.85
CA ALA A 12 -7.12 -16.01 -0.41
C ALA A 12 -5.81 -15.47 -1.03
N ASN A 13 -4.95 -14.84 -0.24
CA ASN A 13 -3.66 -14.33 -0.71
C ASN A 13 -2.74 -15.43 -1.23
N GLN A 14 -2.64 -16.56 -0.53
CA GLN A 14 -1.81 -17.69 -0.98
C GLN A 14 -2.34 -18.31 -2.28
N VAL A 15 -3.67 -18.50 -2.38
CA VAL A 15 -4.28 -18.99 -3.61
C VAL A 15 -4.05 -18.03 -4.76
N ASN A 16 -4.30 -16.74 -4.57
CA ASN A 16 -4.14 -15.74 -5.61
C ASN A 16 -2.70 -15.68 -6.12
N ARG A 17 -1.71 -15.74 -5.21
CA ARG A 17 -0.29 -15.85 -5.61
C ARG A 17 0.00 -17.12 -6.39
N PHE A 18 -0.58 -18.25 -6.02
CA PHE A 18 -0.45 -19.50 -6.79
C PHE A 18 -1.02 -19.35 -8.20
N LEU A 19 -2.25 -18.81 -8.31
CA LEU A 19 -2.90 -18.56 -9.60
C LEU A 19 -2.14 -17.54 -10.46
N ALA A 20 -1.62 -16.48 -9.86
CA ALA A 20 -0.94 -15.40 -10.56
C ALA A 20 0.50 -15.75 -11.00
N TYR A 21 1.20 -16.66 -10.30
CA TYR A 21 2.63 -16.87 -10.56
C TYR A 21 3.05 -18.33 -10.82
N ARG A 22 2.19 -19.30 -10.53
CA ARG A 22 2.53 -20.74 -10.63
C ARG A 22 1.64 -21.52 -11.59
N CYS A 23 0.52 -20.94 -12.03
CA CYS A 23 -0.40 -21.59 -12.95
C CYS A 23 -0.17 -21.14 -14.39
N ASP A 24 -0.25 -22.10 -15.31
CA ASP A 24 -0.27 -21.82 -16.74
C ASP A 24 -1.68 -21.46 -17.23
N GLN A 25 -1.77 -21.04 -18.49
CA GLN A 25 -3.03 -20.67 -19.14
C GLN A 25 -4.07 -21.81 -19.12
N ASN A 26 -3.65 -23.06 -19.31
CA ASN A 26 -4.56 -24.20 -19.37
C ASN A 26 -5.19 -24.51 -18.02
N PHE A 27 -4.39 -24.43 -16.95
CA PHE A 27 -4.85 -24.58 -15.59
C PHE A 27 -5.85 -23.47 -15.24
N LEU A 28 -5.51 -22.22 -15.54
CA LEU A 28 -6.37 -21.07 -15.23
C LEU A 28 -7.70 -21.15 -15.98
N ALA A 29 -7.69 -21.50 -17.27
CA ALA A 29 -8.91 -21.69 -18.04
C ALA A 29 -9.84 -22.75 -17.41
N ARG A 30 -9.28 -23.92 -17.04
CA ARG A 30 -10.05 -24.99 -16.36
C ARG A 30 -10.52 -24.59 -14.96
N PHE A 31 -9.72 -23.80 -14.25
CA PHE A 31 -10.08 -23.30 -12.93
C PHE A 31 -11.28 -22.35 -13.01
N ILE A 32 -11.27 -21.41 -13.98
CA ILE A 32 -12.36 -20.45 -14.20
C ILE A 32 -13.63 -21.18 -14.65
N GLU A 33 -13.52 -22.17 -15.54
CA GLU A 33 -14.67 -22.98 -15.99
C GLU A 33 -15.38 -23.68 -14.82
N ARG A 34 -14.61 -24.16 -13.83
CA ARG A 34 -15.14 -24.79 -12.61
C ARG A 34 -15.63 -23.78 -11.56
N ASN A 35 -15.20 -22.53 -11.65
CA ASN A 35 -15.49 -21.47 -10.68
C ASN A 35 -15.99 -20.21 -11.41
N PRO A 36 -17.20 -20.21 -11.98
CA PRO A 36 -17.66 -19.15 -12.89
C PRO A 36 -17.76 -17.76 -12.22
N ASN A 37 -17.92 -17.70 -10.90
CA ASN A 37 -17.97 -16.45 -10.14
C ASN A 37 -16.57 -15.93 -9.74
N PHE A 38 -15.50 -16.69 -9.97
CA PHE A 38 -14.18 -16.31 -9.49
C PHE A 38 -13.74 -14.93 -9.99
N ILE A 39 -13.90 -14.68 -11.29
CA ILE A 39 -13.49 -13.41 -11.92
C ILE A 39 -14.33 -12.23 -11.40
N SER A 40 -15.64 -12.41 -11.25
CA SER A 40 -16.51 -11.32 -10.78
C SER A 40 -16.17 -10.91 -9.35
N GLU A 41 -15.76 -11.87 -8.52
CA GLU A 41 -15.40 -11.63 -7.13
C GLU A 41 -13.97 -11.11 -6.89
N LEU A 42 -13.11 -11.01 -7.92
CA LEU A 42 -11.80 -10.34 -7.80
C LEU A 42 -12.00 -8.84 -7.53
N ARG A 43 -11.18 -8.22 -6.70
CA ARG A 43 -11.32 -6.80 -6.34
C ARG A 43 -10.04 -6.03 -6.57
N VAL A 44 -10.20 -4.78 -7.00
CA VAL A 44 -9.15 -3.78 -6.94
C VAL A 44 -9.40 -2.98 -5.66
N GLY A 45 -8.44 -2.96 -4.75
CA GLY A 45 -8.48 -2.21 -3.50
C GLY A 45 -7.29 -1.28 -3.39
N SER A 46 -7.33 -0.39 -2.40
CA SER A 46 -6.22 0.52 -2.09
C SER A 46 -4.94 -0.24 -1.78
N TYR A 47 -3.80 0.42 -2.01
CA TYR A 47 -2.49 -0.19 -1.92
C TYR A 47 -2.40 -1.40 -2.85
N LEU A 48 -2.44 -1.12 -4.16
CA LEU A 48 -2.45 -2.13 -5.23
C LEU A 48 -1.32 -3.15 -5.09
N TYR A 49 -0.23 -2.79 -4.41
CA TYR A 49 0.89 -3.66 -4.09
C TYR A 49 0.59 -4.74 -3.04
N ALA A 50 -0.37 -4.49 -2.14
CA ALA A 50 -0.77 -5.39 -1.07
C ALA A 50 -1.93 -6.31 -1.46
N VAL A 51 -2.68 -5.96 -2.52
CA VAL A 51 -3.89 -6.67 -2.94
C VAL A 51 -3.56 -7.75 -3.98
N SER A 52 -3.50 -9.00 -3.53
CA SER A 52 -3.17 -10.15 -4.39
C SER A 52 -4.18 -10.42 -5.52
N ASP A 53 -5.41 -9.93 -5.42
CA ASP A 53 -6.42 -10.01 -6.49
C ASP A 53 -5.94 -9.29 -7.77
N VAL A 54 -5.19 -8.19 -7.62
CA VAL A 54 -4.66 -7.41 -8.76
C VAL A 54 -3.67 -8.24 -9.57
N ASP A 55 -2.81 -9.02 -8.91
CA ASP A 55 -1.87 -9.91 -9.59
C ASP A 55 -2.58 -10.98 -10.43
N VAL A 56 -3.70 -11.51 -9.92
CA VAL A 56 -4.54 -12.45 -10.66
C VAL A 56 -5.18 -11.76 -11.85
N ILE A 57 -5.73 -10.55 -11.68
CA ILE A 57 -6.33 -9.78 -12.78
C ILE A 57 -5.30 -9.56 -13.90
N VAL A 58 -4.08 -9.13 -13.56
CA VAL A 58 -2.98 -8.95 -14.52
C VAL A 58 -2.67 -10.27 -15.23
N ARG A 59 -2.54 -11.38 -14.49
CA ARG A 59 -2.25 -12.69 -15.11
C ARG A 59 -3.36 -13.15 -16.07
N LEU A 60 -4.61 -12.93 -15.71
CA LEU A 60 -5.74 -13.28 -16.57
C LEU A 60 -5.74 -12.44 -17.85
N LEU A 61 -5.37 -11.16 -17.77
CA LEU A 61 -5.20 -10.31 -18.95
C LEU A 61 -4.08 -10.86 -19.86
N GLU A 62 -2.91 -11.19 -19.30
CA GLU A 62 -1.77 -11.71 -20.06
C GLU A 62 -2.11 -12.99 -20.86
N TYR A 63 -2.99 -13.82 -20.32
CA TYR A 63 -3.47 -15.05 -20.98
C TYR A 63 -4.74 -14.88 -21.82
N GLY A 64 -5.26 -13.66 -21.95
CA GLY A 64 -6.50 -13.39 -22.69
C GLY A 64 -7.74 -14.05 -22.07
N LEU A 65 -7.70 -14.31 -20.76
CA LEU A 65 -8.77 -14.93 -19.98
C LEU A 65 -9.60 -13.91 -19.19
N LEU A 66 -9.17 -12.64 -19.15
CA LEU A 66 -9.89 -11.57 -18.48
C LEU A 66 -10.98 -11.00 -19.39
N PRO A 67 -12.27 -11.02 -18.99
CA PRO A 67 -13.33 -10.35 -19.73
C PRO A 67 -13.12 -8.83 -19.73
N GLU A 68 -13.38 -8.19 -20.87
CA GLU A 68 -13.17 -6.75 -21.05
C GLU A 68 -13.96 -5.90 -20.04
N ASN A 69 -15.20 -6.28 -19.72
CA ASN A 69 -15.98 -5.59 -18.69
C ASN A 69 -15.27 -5.61 -17.32
N LYS A 70 -14.59 -6.71 -16.97
CA LYS A 70 -13.84 -6.79 -15.71
C LYS A 70 -12.59 -5.91 -15.75
N ARG A 71 -11.89 -5.86 -16.90
CA ARG A 71 -10.76 -4.95 -17.11
C ARG A 71 -11.21 -3.50 -16.91
N LEU A 72 -12.26 -3.06 -17.59
CA LEU A 72 -12.80 -1.71 -17.49
C LEU A 72 -13.22 -1.34 -16.06
N ASN A 73 -13.89 -2.24 -15.33
CA ASN A 73 -14.22 -2.01 -13.92
C ASN A 73 -12.96 -1.87 -13.05
N SER A 74 -11.89 -2.60 -13.38
CA SER A 74 -10.61 -2.49 -12.68
C SER A 74 -9.93 -1.15 -12.96
N VAL A 75 -9.96 -0.68 -14.22
CA VAL A 75 -9.46 0.64 -14.62
C VAL A 75 -10.22 1.76 -13.91
N ALA A 76 -11.56 1.68 -13.87
CA ALA A 76 -12.38 2.66 -13.19
C ALA A 76 -12.05 2.74 -11.69
N LYS A 77 -11.83 1.59 -11.04
CA LYS A 77 -11.45 1.55 -9.63
C LYS A 77 -10.02 2.07 -9.38
N ILE A 78 -9.07 1.79 -10.28
CA ILE A 78 -7.72 2.36 -10.23
C ILE A 78 -7.80 3.89 -10.32
N ARG A 79 -8.60 4.42 -11.24
CA ARG A 79 -8.80 5.87 -11.42
C ARG A 79 -9.35 6.53 -10.16
N GLU A 80 -10.30 5.90 -9.49
CA GLU A 80 -10.86 6.35 -8.20
C GLU A 80 -9.78 6.34 -7.11
N LEU A 81 -9.07 5.21 -6.96
CA LEU A 81 -8.02 5.07 -5.95
C LEU A 81 -6.87 6.06 -6.15
N ALA A 82 -6.51 6.41 -7.38
CA ALA A 82 -5.44 7.38 -7.66
C ALA A 82 -5.67 8.76 -7.03
N VAL A 83 -6.90 9.09 -6.62
CA VAL A 83 -7.25 10.37 -5.97
C VAL A 83 -7.76 10.15 -4.55
N ASP A 84 -8.69 9.22 -4.34
CA ASP A 84 -9.37 9.05 -3.04
C ASP A 84 -8.43 8.50 -1.95
N ILE A 85 -7.53 7.58 -2.32
CA ILE A 85 -6.49 7.04 -1.44
C ILE A 85 -5.23 6.98 -2.30
N PRO A 86 -4.51 8.12 -2.45
CA PRO A 86 -3.47 8.29 -3.46
C PRO A 86 -2.55 7.08 -3.56
N ASP A 87 -2.68 6.37 -4.68
CA ASP A 87 -1.97 5.12 -4.93
C ASP A 87 -1.44 5.13 -6.36
N ALA A 88 -0.11 5.21 -6.46
CA ALA A 88 0.61 5.20 -7.72
C ALA A 88 0.93 3.78 -8.25
N GLY A 89 0.43 2.73 -7.59
CA GLY A 89 0.72 1.34 -7.93
C GLY A 89 0.38 0.95 -9.37
N PHE A 90 -0.56 1.66 -10.02
CA PHE A 90 -0.90 1.43 -11.43
C PHE A 90 0.21 1.80 -12.43
N LEU A 91 1.22 2.57 -11.99
CA LEU A 91 2.39 2.90 -12.79
C LEU A 91 3.41 1.76 -12.87
N ARG A 92 3.31 0.76 -11.98
CA ARG A 92 4.21 -0.40 -11.98
C ARG A 92 4.06 -1.22 -13.26
N ASP A 93 5.16 -1.71 -13.82
CA ASP A 93 5.22 -2.40 -15.11
C ASP A 93 4.19 -3.51 -15.30
N ASN A 94 3.89 -4.28 -14.24
CA ASN A 94 2.92 -5.35 -14.29
C ASN A 94 1.47 -4.84 -14.39
N ILE A 95 1.11 -3.83 -13.59
CA ILE A 95 -0.25 -3.26 -13.53
C ILE A 95 -0.50 -2.32 -14.70
N ARG A 96 0.54 -1.59 -15.16
CA ARG A 96 0.50 -0.69 -16.32
C ARG A 96 -0.10 -1.34 -17.56
N LYS A 97 0.10 -2.65 -17.74
CA LYS A 97 -0.44 -3.46 -18.84
C LYS A 97 -1.97 -3.54 -18.87
N LEU A 98 -2.66 -3.33 -17.74
CA LEU A 98 -4.13 -3.29 -17.68
C LEU A 98 -4.72 -2.07 -18.37
N LEU A 99 -3.92 -1.00 -18.47
CA LEU A 99 -4.30 0.30 -18.94
C LEU A 99 -3.82 0.49 -20.39
N THR A 100 -4.67 1.05 -21.23
CA THR A 100 -4.23 1.63 -22.50
C THR A 100 -3.41 2.91 -22.26
N GLU A 101 -2.81 3.50 -23.29
CA GLU A 101 -2.16 4.82 -23.15
C GLU A 101 -3.18 5.92 -22.88
N ALA A 102 -4.35 5.88 -23.53
CA ALA A 102 -5.41 6.85 -23.31
C ALA A 102 -5.96 6.79 -21.88
N GLU A 103 -6.23 5.59 -21.35
CA GLU A 103 -6.70 5.42 -19.97
C GLU A 103 -5.66 5.86 -18.95
N LEU A 104 -4.37 5.60 -19.20
CA LEU A 104 -3.33 6.11 -18.32
C LEU A 104 -3.29 7.64 -18.32
N GLN A 105 -3.34 8.26 -19.50
CA GLN A 105 -3.33 9.73 -19.60
C GLN A 105 -4.53 10.31 -18.87
N GLU A 106 -5.71 9.71 -19.02
CA GLU A 106 -6.92 10.14 -18.33
C GLU A 106 -6.77 10.06 -16.80
N ILE A 107 -6.14 9.00 -16.27
CA ILE A 107 -5.88 8.87 -14.83
C ILE A 107 -4.91 9.96 -14.37
N LEU A 108 -3.82 10.20 -15.10
CA LEU A 108 -2.84 11.25 -14.73
C LEU A 108 -3.46 12.65 -14.79
N ASP A 109 -4.30 12.92 -15.78
CA ASP A 109 -5.05 14.18 -15.88
C ASP A 109 -6.06 14.30 -14.72
N HIS A 110 -6.67 13.19 -14.29
CA HIS A 110 -7.56 13.17 -13.13
C HIS A 110 -6.80 13.46 -11.82
N VAL A 111 -5.65 12.83 -11.61
CA VAL A 111 -4.75 13.11 -10.48
C VAL A 111 -4.42 14.61 -10.46
N ARG A 112 -4.05 15.18 -11.61
CA ARG A 112 -3.70 16.59 -11.71
C ARG A 112 -4.86 17.52 -11.33
N THR A 113 -6.01 17.30 -11.95
CA THR A 113 -7.17 18.21 -11.86
C THR A 113 -8.01 18.02 -10.60
N THR A 114 -7.83 16.90 -9.89
CA THR A 114 -8.66 16.55 -8.72
C THR A 114 -7.82 16.44 -7.45
N LEU A 115 -6.77 15.61 -7.45
CA LEU A 115 -5.88 15.47 -6.28
C LEU A 115 -4.99 16.69 -6.11
N LEU A 116 -4.15 17.00 -7.10
CA LEU A 116 -3.16 18.08 -6.95
C LEU A 116 -3.79 19.48 -6.87
N SER A 117 -4.93 19.68 -7.55
CA SER A 117 -5.65 20.96 -7.52
C SER A 117 -6.33 21.24 -6.17
N ASN A 118 -6.57 20.21 -5.34
CA ASN A 118 -7.16 20.32 -4.00
C ASN A 118 -6.31 19.56 -2.98
N PHE A 119 -4.98 19.67 -3.10
CA PHE A 119 -4.07 18.87 -2.29
C PHE A 119 -4.15 19.20 -0.79
N ASP A 120 -4.47 20.45 -0.46
CA ASP A 120 -4.73 20.89 0.92
C ASP A 120 -5.80 20.03 1.60
N ASP A 121 -6.94 19.80 0.94
CA ASP A 121 -8.02 18.96 1.47
C ASP A 121 -7.55 17.51 1.69
N CYS A 122 -6.73 16.98 0.77
CA CYS A 122 -6.16 15.64 0.92
C CYS A 122 -5.22 15.57 2.13
N ILE A 123 -4.38 16.58 2.35
CA ILE A 123 -3.50 16.61 3.52
C ILE A 123 -4.32 16.65 4.81
N ASP A 124 -5.38 17.47 4.84
CA ASP A 124 -6.26 17.59 6.00
C ASP A 124 -6.92 16.25 6.35
N ASP A 125 -7.43 15.50 5.37
CA ASP A 125 -8.00 14.16 5.58
C ASP A 125 -6.98 13.17 6.20
N TRP A 126 -5.73 13.22 5.74
CA TRP A 126 -4.65 12.40 6.29
C TRP A 126 -4.24 12.84 7.68
N ARG A 127 -4.23 14.16 7.93
CA ARG A 127 -3.95 14.75 9.24
C ARG A 127 -5.02 14.37 10.27
N GLU A 128 -6.31 14.38 9.89
CA GLU A 128 -7.41 13.93 10.75
C GLU A 128 -7.31 12.44 11.10
N SER A 129 -6.72 11.65 10.20
CA SER A 129 -6.49 10.22 10.41
C SER A 129 -5.25 9.90 11.26
N TYR A 130 -4.39 10.89 11.51
CA TYR A 130 -3.18 10.72 12.32
C TYR A 130 -3.52 10.61 13.82
N ASN A 131 -3.01 9.57 14.47
CA ASN A 131 -3.37 9.23 15.85
C ASN A 131 -2.52 9.95 16.92
N GLY A 132 -1.48 10.70 16.51
CA GLY A 132 -0.58 11.42 17.41
C GLY A 132 0.40 10.55 18.22
N ARG A 133 0.55 9.26 17.87
CA ARG A 133 1.39 8.29 18.60
C ARG A 133 2.54 7.75 17.78
N ASP A 134 2.30 7.52 16.50
CA ASP A 134 3.30 6.98 15.57
C ASP A 134 4.12 8.13 14.95
N ASP A 135 5.28 7.86 14.34
CA ASP A 135 6.05 8.92 13.69
C ASP A 135 5.25 9.50 12.50
N PRO A 136 5.11 10.84 12.37
CA PRO A 136 4.40 11.45 11.26
C PRO A 136 4.94 11.03 9.90
N GLN A 137 6.26 10.83 9.74
CA GLN A 137 6.82 10.39 8.47
C GLN A 137 6.28 9.02 8.07
N GLU A 138 6.18 8.09 9.02
CA GLU A 138 5.64 6.75 8.77
C GLU A 138 4.15 6.81 8.42
N HIS A 139 3.38 7.70 9.05
CA HIS A 139 1.96 7.87 8.74
C HIS A 139 1.73 8.41 7.32
N PHE A 140 2.57 9.36 6.87
CA PHE A 140 2.44 10.00 5.56
C PHE A 140 3.22 9.30 4.44
N SER A 141 3.98 8.24 4.72
CA SER A 141 4.91 7.64 3.75
C SER A 141 4.24 7.13 2.48
N ASP A 142 3.06 6.50 2.59
CA ASP A 142 2.33 6.00 1.41
C ASP A 142 1.88 7.16 0.49
N LEU A 143 1.50 8.30 1.06
CA LEU A 143 1.13 9.50 0.30
C LEU A 143 2.36 10.12 -0.37
N GLU A 144 3.47 10.26 0.35
CA GLU A 144 4.74 10.76 -0.19
C GLU A 144 5.22 9.91 -1.37
N ASP A 145 5.22 8.58 -1.20
CA ASP A 145 5.60 7.64 -2.25
C ASP A 145 4.70 7.78 -3.48
N ALA A 146 3.38 7.94 -3.30
CA ALA A 146 2.46 8.13 -4.41
C ALA A 146 2.74 9.44 -5.18
N ILE A 147 2.97 10.55 -4.46
CA ILE A 147 3.28 11.85 -5.08
C ILE A 147 4.61 11.82 -5.84
N GLU A 148 5.64 11.19 -5.28
CA GLU A 148 6.93 11.06 -5.96
C GLU A 148 6.83 10.16 -7.22
N GLU A 149 6.03 9.10 -7.19
CA GLU A 149 5.77 8.29 -8.39
C GLU A 149 4.97 9.06 -9.46
N TYR A 150 3.97 9.86 -9.07
CA TYR A 150 3.29 10.77 -10.00
C TYR A 150 4.26 11.79 -10.59
N ARG A 151 5.18 12.32 -9.78
CA ARG A 151 6.24 13.23 -10.23
C ARG A 151 7.08 12.62 -11.32
N LYS A 152 7.59 11.41 -11.11
CA LYS A 152 8.37 10.65 -12.10
C LYS A 152 7.57 10.42 -13.38
N ALA A 153 6.30 10.05 -13.25
CA ALA A 153 5.42 9.82 -14.40
C ALA A 153 5.15 11.09 -15.21
N PHE A 154 5.00 12.24 -14.55
CA PHE A 154 4.77 13.53 -15.18
C PHE A 154 6.04 14.01 -15.93
N ILE A 155 7.21 13.89 -15.30
CA ILE A 155 8.50 14.21 -15.94
C ILE A 155 8.71 13.36 -17.19
N ALA A 156 8.48 12.05 -17.09
CA ALA A 156 8.63 11.12 -18.22
C ALA A 156 7.68 11.44 -19.39
N ARG A 157 6.60 12.18 -19.14
CA ARG A 157 5.58 12.59 -20.11
C ARG A 157 5.63 14.08 -20.47
N GLU A 158 6.66 14.79 -20.02
CA GLU A 158 6.81 16.24 -20.24
C GLU A 158 5.61 17.07 -19.73
N ILE A 159 4.92 16.58 -18.70
CA ILE A 159 3.84 17.28 -18.01
C ILE A 159 4.44 18.23 -16.96
N SER A 160 3.85 19.41 -16.78
CA SER A 160 4.28 20.36 -15.75
C SER A 160 4.16 19.75 -14.35
N THR A 161 5.22 19.90 -13.55
CA THR A 161 5.30 19.36 -12.18
C THR A 161 5.11 20.43 -11.09
N ASN A 162 4.78 21.68 -11.44
CA ASN A 162 4.69 22.77 -10.47
C ASN A 162 3.73 22.45 -9.32
N GLU A 163 2.55 21.93 -9.66
CA GLU A 163 1.52 21.51 -8.70
C GLU A 163 2.02 20.37 -7.79
N ILE A 164 2.89 19.50 -8.30
CA ILE A 164 3.52 18.42 -7.52
C ILE A 164 4.59 18.96 -6.58
N GLU A 165 5.43 19.89 -7.03
CA GLU A 165 6.47 20.48 -6.17
C GLU A 165 5.84 21.28 -5.02
N GLU A 166 4.72 21.98 -5.29
CA GLU A 166 3.91 22.63 -4.27
C GLU A 166 3.33 21.61 -3.28
N ALA A 167 2.74 20.52 -3.77
CA ALA A 167 2.22 19.43 -2.94
C ALA A 167 3.30 18.82 -2.03
N VAL A 168 4.49 18.51 -2.56
CA VAL A 168 5.62 17.98 -1.77
C VAL A 168 6.05 18.96 -0.67
N ALA A 169 6.08 20.27 -0.98
CA ALA A 169 6.42 21.27 0.02
C ALA A 169 5.38 21.40 1.13
N MET A 170 4.08 21.35 0.79
CA MET A 170 2.99 21.36 1.77
C MET A 170 3.05 20.15 2.68
N LEU A 171 3.22 18.96 2.11
CA LEU A 171 3.30 17.70 2.84
C LEU A 171 4.46 17.71 3.84
N GLY A 172 5.65 18.13 3.40
CA GLY A 172 6.80 18.26 4.29
C GLY A 172 6.59 19.27 5.42
N ALA A 173 5.89 20.38 5.17
CA ALA A 173 5.57 21.35 6.21
C ALA A 173 4.63 20.77 7.28
N VAL A 174 3.61 20.00 6.87
CA VAL A 174 2.67 19.35 7.81
C VAL A 174 3.35 18.26 8.63
N VAL A 175 4.21 17.44 8.01
CA VAL A 175 4.98 16.42 8.73
C VAL A 175 5.85 17.05 9.80
N GLU A 176 6.56 18.14 9.49
CA GLU A 176 7.40 18.85 10.46
C GLU A 176 6.59 19.55 11.56
N GLU A 177 5.42 20.11 11.23
CA GLU A 177 4.47 20.66 12.22
C GLU A 177 4.03 19.58 13.23
N LEU A 178 3.57 18.43 12.73
CA LEU A 178 3.12 17.32 13.57
C LEU A 178 4.26 16.74 14.41
N ARG A 179 5.48 16.66 13.85
CA ARG A 179 6.68 16.20 14.56
C ARG A 179 7.04 17.15 15.71
N ALA A 180 6.91 18.46 15.51
CA ALA A 180 7.19 19.46 16.55
C ALA A 180 6.17 19.44 17.70
N ASP A 181 4.94 19.03 17.43
CA ASP A 181 3.86 18.89 18.43
C ASP A 181 3.93 17.58 19.23
N MET A 182 4.78 16.63 18.83
CA MET A 182 4.97 15.40 19.58
C MET A 182 5.61 15.67 20.95
N PRO A 183 5.15 14.98 22.01
CA PRO A 183 5.84 15.04 23.29
C PRO A 183 7.28 14.53 23.10
N PRO A 184 8.27 15.11 23.80
CA PRO A 184 9.63 14.60 23.76
C PRO A 184 9.61 13.13 24.14
N GLU A 185 10.33 12.30 23.38
CA GLU A 185 10.50 10.89 23.73
C GLU A 185 10.96 10.82 25.19
N PRO A 186 10.34 9.96 26.02
CA PRO A 186 10.80 9.79 27.38
C PRO A 186 12.28 9.37 27.31
N ASP A 187 13.14 10.13 27.99
CA ASP A 187 14.56 9.80 28.11
C ASP A 187 14.66 8.32 28.50
N SER A 188 15.22 7.52 27.59
CA SER A 188 15.36 6.07 27.73
C SER A 188 16.22 5.64 28.94
N ASP A 189 16.75 6.61 29.69
CA ASP A 189 17.52 6.42 30.91
C ASP A 189 16.65 6.18 32.16
N ASP A 190 15.33 6.46 32.13
CA ASP A 190 14.46 6.31 33.31
C ASP A 190 13.83 4.91 33.47
N PHE A 191 14.12 3.95 32.58
CA PHE A 191 13.61 2.57 32.71
C PHE A 191 14.49 1.64 33.55
N TYR A 192 15.70 2.08 33.94
CA TYR A 192 16.44 1.41 35.02
C TYR A 192 16.00 1.98 36.37
N GLY A 193 14.96 1.37 36.91
CA GLY A 193 14.49 1.62 38.26
C GLY A 193 15.63 1.67 39.28
N SER A 194 15.57 2.72 40.09
CA SER A 194 15.80 2.68 41.53
C SER A 194 16.08 1.28 42.10
N ASP A 195 17.34 0.97 42.34
CA ASP A 195 17.76 0.21 43.52
C ASP A 195 19.13 0.71 43.96
N THR A 196 19.14 1.88 44.59
CA THR A 196 20.28 2.32 45.39
C THR A 196 20.02 1.98 46.84
N SER A 197 20.85 1.05 47.34
CA SER A 197 21.31 0.95 48.72
C SER A 197 20.44 0.15 49.70
N GLY A 198 20.46 -1.17 49.53
CA GLY A 198 20.36 -2.13 50.64
C GLY A 198 21.63 -2.97 50.67
N ASP A 199 22.59 -2.58 51.52
CA ASP A 199 23.72 -3.42 51.91
C ASP A 199 23.17 -4.61 52.70
N ASP A 200 23.17 -5.80 52.09
CA ASP A 200 23.22 -7.04 52.86
C ASP A 200 23.87 -8.15 52.03
N SER A 201 25.08 -8.50 52.45
CA SER A 201 25.85 -9.66 52.05
C SER A 201 25.02 -10.95 52.09
N LYS A 202 25.01 -11.74 51.00
CA LYS A 202 25.18 -13.21 51.03
C LYS A 202 25.14 -13.87 49.64
N GLU A 203 26.23 -14.61 49.37
CA GLU A 203 26.28 -15.93 48.73
C GLU A 203 25.68 -16.13 47.33
N SER A 204 26.61 -16.15 46.36
CA SER A 204 26.85 -17.26 45.43
C SER A 204 25.63 -17.88 44.71
N ARG A 205 25.42 -17.46 43.46
CA ARG A 205 25.15 -18.37 42.31
C ARG A 205 25.24 -17.61 40.99
N SER A 206 26.12 -18.10 40.11
CA SER A 206 26.24 -17.65 38.72
C SER A 206 25.08 -18.21 37.89
N VAL A 207 24.44 -17.38 37.07
CA VAL A 207 23.31 -17.75 36.19
C VAL A 207 23.78 -18.56 34.95
N PHE A 208 25.09 -18.71 34.75
CA PHE A 208 25.68 -19.37 33.58
C PHE A 208 26.34 -20.72 33.87
N ASP A 209 25.95 -21.40 34.95
CA ASP A 209 26.60 -22.65 35.37
C ASP A 209 26.01 -23.92 34.72
N ASP A 210 24.98 -23.79 33.87
CA ASP A 210 24.20 -24.92 33.32
C ASP A 210 24.40 -25.15 31.81
N VAL A 211 25.58 -24.79 31.27
CA VAL A 211 25.94 -25.05 29.87
C VAL A 211 27.35 -25.67 29.82
N ASP A 212 27.43 -26.95 30.20
CA ASP A 212 28.25 -27.99 29.57
C ASP A 212 28.33 -29.24 30.48
N GLN A 213 27.41 -30.20 30.29
CA GLN A 213 27.70 -31.65 30.21
C GLN A 213 26.53 -32.47 29.66
#